data_AF-X1FPH4-F1
#
_entry.id   AF-X1FPH4-F1
#
_cell.length_a   1.000
_cell.length_b   1.000
_cell.length_c   1.000
_cell.angle_alpha   90.00
_cell.angle_beta   90.00
_cell.angle_gamma   90.00
#
_symmetry.space_group_name_H-M   'P 1'
#
loop_
_entity.id
_entity.type
_entity.pdbx_description
1 polymer ?
#
loop_
_entity_poly.entity_id
_entity_poly.type
_entity_poly.pdbx_seq_one_letter_code
_entity_poly.pdbx_strand_id
1 'polypeptide(L)' 'HLIRDEYDFEKHVDYMHYNPAKHGYVEFVKDWPYSTFHKFVRWGLLPVDWGHGVVEDDGMYGE' A
#
# COMPACT_ATOMS: atom_id res chain seq x y z
N HIS A 1 14.97 2.00 9.77
CA HIS A 1 15.25 2.76 8.55
C HIS A 1 15.14 4.24 8.86
N LEU A 2 16.05 5.08 8.38
CA LEU A 2 15.98 6.54 8.51
C LEU A 2 15.55 7.09 7.16
N ILE A 3 14.46 7.84 7.12
CA ILE A 3 13.97 8.50 5.91
C ILE A 3 14.87 9.71 5.64
N ARG A 4 15.54 9.72 4.48
CA ARG A 4 16.61 10.70 4.17
C ARG A 4 16.18 11.81 3.22
N ASP A 5 15.16 11.57 2.43
CA ASP A 5 14.64 12.48 1.44
C ASP A 5 13.16 12.20 1.17
N GLU A 6 12.54 13.08 0.37
CA GLU A 6 11.11 13.00 0.02
C GLU A 6 10.79 11.72 -0.78
N TYR A 7 11.73 11.24 -1.59
CA TYR A 7 11.55 10.03 -2.38
C TYR A 7 11.54 8.76 -1.52
N ASP A 8 12.42 8.69 -0.52
CA ASP A 8 12.45 7.61 0.47
C ASP A 8 11.21 7.65 1.38
N PHE A 9 10.69 8.85 1.65
CA PHE A 9 9.41 9.03 2.34
C PHE A 9 8.25 8.45 1.52
N GLU A 10 8.14 8.81 0.24
CA GLU A 10 7.11 8.30 -0.67
C GLU A 10 7.13 6.77 -0.73
N LYS A 11 8.33 6.18 -0.91
CA LYS A 11 8.48 4.71 -0.90
C LYS A 11 8.07 4.07 0.42
N HIS A 12 8.36 4.71 1.54
CA HIS A 12 7.96 4.21 2.85
C HIS A 12 6.44 4.23 3.03
N VAL A 13 5.79 5.31 2.59
CA VAL A 13 4.33 5.46 2.60
C VAL A 13 3.70 4.39 1.70
N ASP A 14 4.22 4.21 0.49
CA ASP A 14 3.76 3.19 -0.44
C ASP A 14 3.88 1.79 0.15
N TYR A 15 5.05 1.42 0.66
CA TYR A 15 5.27 0.10 1.25
C TYR A 15 4.34 -0.16 2.45
N MET A 16 4.18 0.82 3.33
CA MET A 16 3.34 0.69 4.53
C MET A 16 1.87 0.46 4.18
N HIS A 17 1.33 1.20 3.21
CA HIS A 17 -0.07 1.11 2.83
C HIS A 17 -0.37 -0.07 1.90
N TYR A 18 0.61 -0.49 1.10
CA TYR A 18 0.44 -1.62 0.18
C TYR A 18 0.61 -3.00 0.84
N ASN A 19 1.34 -3.09 1.97
CA ASN A 19 1.62 -4.36 2.64
C ASN A 19 0.40 -5.27 2.92
N PRO A 20 -0.75 -4.75 3.41
CA PRO A 20 -1.91 -5.61 3.66
C PRO A 20 -2.45 -6.29 2.39
N ALA A 21 -2.40 -5.59 1.25
CA ALA A 21 -2.80 -6.15 -0.04
C ALA A 21 -1.76 -7.16 -0.55
N LYS A 22 -0.47 -6.82 -0.45
CA LYS A 22 0.65 -7.72 -0.80
C LYS A 22 0.59 -9.06 -0.04
N HIS A 23 0.23 -9.03 1.23
CA HIS A 23 0.11 -10.23 2.06
C HIS A 23 -1.25 -10.94 1.94
N GLY A 24 -2.14 -10.46 1.07
CA GLY A 24 -3.44 -11.07 0.81
C GLY A 24 -4.46 -10.92 1.94
N TYR A 25 -4.24 -9.99 2.89
CA TYR A 25 -5.21 -9.74 3.96
C TYR A 25 -6.46 -9.02 3.46
N VAL A 26 -6.30 -8.21 2.41
CA VAL A 26 -7.38 -7.52 1.70
C VAL A 26 -7.09 -7.52 0.20
N GLU A 27 -8.14 -7.52 -0.61
CA GLU A 27 -8.02 -7.34 -2.07
C GLU A 27 -7.68 -5.89 -2.43
N PHE A 28 -8.18 -4.93 -1.64
CA PHE A 28 -7.95 -3.50 -1.87
C PHE A 28 -7.41 -2.82 -0.61
N VAL A 29 -6.40 -1.95 -0.77
CA VAL A 29 -5.81 -1.17 0.34
C VAL A 29 -6.86 -0.37 1.10
N LYS A 30 -7.84 0.20 0.38
CA LYS A 30 -8.96 0.95 0.98
C LYS A 30 -9.82 0.10 1.93
N ASP A 31 -9.83 -1.22 1.78
CA ASP A 31 -10.65 -2.11 2.61
C ASP A 31 -9.94 -2.47 3.92
N TRP A 32 -8.68 -2.06 4.09
CA TRP A 32 -7.95 -2.25 5.33
C TRP A 32 -8.25 -1.11 6.33
N PRO A 33 -8.98 -1.36 7.44
CA PRO A 33 -9.38 -0.31 8.37
C PRO A 33 -8.23 0.10 9.31
N TYR A 34 -7.23 -0.76 9.50
CA TYR A 34 -6.14 -0.57 10.45
C TYR A 34 -4.91 0.10 9.82
N SER A 35 -5.13 1.17 9.05
CA SER A 35 -4.05 1.94 8.44
C SER A 35 -4.35 3.43 8.40
N THR A 36 -3.29 4.25 8.39
CA THR A 36 -3.38 5.70 8.17
C THR A 36 -3.72 6.07 6.73
N PHE A 37 -3.87 5.09 5.82
CA PHE A 37 -4.28 5.29 4.43
C PHE A 37 -5.51 6.21 4.32
N HIS A 38 -6.56 5.94 5.08
CA HIS A 38 -7.79 6.74 5.11
C HIS A 38 -7.56 8.21 5.49
N LYS A 39 -6.56 8.49 6.33
CA LYS A 39 -6.20 9.87 6.67
C LYS A 39 -5.48 10.54 5.49
N PHE A 40 -4.59 9.82 4.82
CA PHE A 40 -3.86 10.32 3.65
C PHE A 40 -4.81 10.61 2.49
N VAL A 41 -5.81 9.76 2.25
CA VAL A 41 -6.86 10.02 1.27
C VAL A 41 -7.67 11.28 1.64
N ARG A 42 -8.07 11.42 2.90
CA ARG A 42 -8.80 12.63 3.36
C ARG A 42 -7.98 13.92 3.25
N TRP A 43 -6.66 13.82 3.34
CA TRP A 43 -5.75 14.96 3.18
C TRP A 43 -5.34 15.21 1.72
N GLY A 44 -5.82 14.39 0.77
CA GLY A 44 -5.46 14.50 -0.64
C GLY A 44 -4.01 14.09 -0.94
N LEU A 45 -3.34 13.39 -0.02
CA LEU A 45 -1.97 12.91 -0.18
C LEU A 45 -1.91 11.61 -0.98
N LEU A 46 -2.96 10.79 -0.92
CA LEU A 46 -3.08 9.56 -1.71
C LEU A 46 -4.45 9.50 -2.40
N PRO A 47 -4.52 8.99 -3.65
CA PRO A 47 -5.77 8.67 -4.30
C PRO A 47 -6.57 7.58 -3.54
N VAL A 48 -7.90 7.62 -3.61
CA VAL A 48 -8.77 6.61 -2.96
C VAL A 48 -8.71 5.23 -3.63
N ASP A 49 -8.38 5.23 -4.92
CA ASP A 49 -8.15 4.08 -5.79
C ASP A 49 -6.66 3.68 -5.85
N TRP A 50 -5.82 4.30 -5.02
CA TRP A 50 -4.42 3.94 -4.91
C TRP A 50 -4.26 2.50 -4.40
N GLY A 51 -3.32 1.76 -4.99
CA GLY A 51 -3.12 0.33 -4.72
C GLY A 51 -4.16 -0.59 -5.36
N HIS A 52 -5.06 -0.07 -6.22
CA HIS A 52 -5.91 -0.90 -7.07
C HIS A 52 -5.05 -1.52 -8.19
N GLY A 53 -5.05 -2.84 -8.29
CA GLY A 53 -4.53 -3.54 -9.48
C GLY A 53 -3.12 -4.12 -9.36
N VAL A 54 -2.61 -4.38 -8.17
CA VAL A 54 -1.44 -5.27 -8.07
C VAL A 54 -1.93 -6.72 -8.04
N VAL A 55 -2.40 -7.16 -9.20
CA VAL A 55 -2.38 -8.57 -9.54
C VAL A 55 -0.89 -8.88 -9.71
N GLU A 56 -0.21 -9.37 -8.68
CA GLU A 56 1.04 -10.09 -8.88
C GLU A 56 0.66 -11.40 -9.59
N ASP A 57 0.47 -11.31 -10.90
CA ASP A 57 0.61 -12.46 -11.80
C ASP A 57 2.10 -12.82 -11.79
N ASP A 58 2.50 -13.63 -10.83
CA ASP A 58 3.45 -14.71 -11.08
C ASP A 58 3.24 -15.80 -10.01
N GLY A 59 2.24 -16.64 -10.28
CA GLY A 59 2.02 -17.86 -9.54
C GLY A 59 3.20 -18.81 -9.68
N MET A 60 4.12 -18.79 -8.73
CA MET A 60 5.06 -19.89 -8.44
C MET A 60 5.36 -19.97 -6.95
N TYR A 61 4.38 -20.37 -6.14
CA TYR A 61 4.64 -21.14 -4.91
C TYR A 61 4.07 -22.54 -5.11
N GLY A 62 4.68 -23.27 -6.05
CA GLY A 62 4.59 -24.72 -6.13
C GLY A 62 5.77 -25.31 -5.36
N GLU A 63 5.43 -26.05 -4.30
CA GLU A 63 6.21 -27.05 -3.52
C GLU A 63 7.69 -26.79 -3.18
#